data_AF-A0A7S2PB03-F1
#
_entry.id   AF-A0A7S2PB03-F1
#
_cell.length_a   1.000
_cell.length_b   1.000
_cell.length_c   1.000
_cell.angle_alpha   90.00
_cell.angle_beta   90.00
_cell.angle_gamma   90.00
#
_symmetry.space_group_name_H-M   'P 1'
#
loop_
_entity.id
_entity.type
_entity.pdbx_description
1 polymer ?
#
loop_
_entity_poly.entity_id
_entity_poly.type
_entity_poly.pdbx_seq_one_letter_code
_entity_poly.pdbx_strand_id
1 'polypeptide(L)'
;MNGNFLFEKVYDGLRSDLTLTNELGGDCLLGQLIEPGFGQLKSNGQHIRKAYIDGPAVMQLFETANYNNIHEESTYFRSDDEERTLMSAEILLSDLFDMPADKTVSLHTADKPRDILSPETLENTCQRLVQLRVEAELSSEYIDGKTSDNAKELIQMMEEMSSSPPMHQLLYYSLDCQ
;
A
#
# COMPACT_ATOMS: atom_id res chain seq x y z
N MET A 1 17.78 -27.01 3.05
CA MET A 1 18.42 -25.70 3.24
C MET A 1 17.29 -24.74 3.57
N ASN A 2 17.20 -24.27 4.82
CA ASN A 2 16.16 -23.32 5.23
C ASN A 2 16.57 -21.93 4.76
N GLY A 3 15.87 -21.38 3.79
CA GLY A 3 16.13 -20.04 3.27
C GLY A 3 14.85 -19.22 3.26
N ASN A 4 14.42 -18.74 4.42
CA ASN A 4 13.61 -17.52 4.46
C ASN A 4 14.59 -16.36 4.21
N PHE A 5 14.83 -16.04 2.94
CA PHE A 5 15.54 -14.82 2.58
C PHE A 5 14.49 -13.81 2.13
N LEU A 6 14.19 -12.86 3.01
CA LEU A 6 13.57 -11.60 2.63
C LEU A 6 14.71 -10.68 2.17
N PHE A 7 14.60 -10.11 0.98
CA PHE A 7 15.54 -9.11 0.52
C PHE A 7 15.19 -7.79 1.19
N GLU A 8 16.12 -7.25 1.99
CA GLU A 8 16.05 -5.87 2.43
C GLU A 8 16.37 -4.97 1.23
N LYS A 9 15.48 -4.03 0.94
CA LYS A 9 15.63 -3.13 -0.18
C LYS A 9 16.22 -1.81 0.32
N VAL A 10 17.54 -1.70 0.22
CA VAL A 10 18.29 -0.48 0.55
C VAL A 10 18.42 0.39 -0.70
N TYR A 11 17.96 1.65 -0.64
CA TYR A 11 18.00 2.59 -1.77
C TYR A 11 19.19 3.56 -1.68
N ASP A 12 20.39 3.01 -1.50
CA ASP A 12 21.67 3.74 -1.33
C ASP A 12 22.53 3.77 -2.60
N GLY A 13 22.07 3.16 -3.70
CA GLY A 13 22.80 3.09 -4.96
C GLY A 13 22.96 4.44 -5.70
N LEU A 14 22.29 5.50 -5.22
CA LEU A 14 22.41 6.83 -5.79
C LEU A 14 23.71 7.50 -5.38
N ARG A 15 24.45 7.96 -6.39
CA ARG A 15 25.76 8.59 -6.26
C ARG A 15 25.62 10.08 -5.97
N SER A 16 25.82 10.46 -4.70
CA SER A 16 25.78 11.85 -4.25
C SER A 16 26.84 12.73 -4.92
N ASP A 17 27.97 12.15 -5.34
CA ASP A 17 29.01 12.81 -6.11
C ASP A 17 28.59 13.17 -7.55
N LEU A 18 27.49 12.60 -8.03
CA LEU A 18 26.85 12.93 -9.31
C LEU A 18 25.54 13.73 -9.12
N THR A 19 25.31 14.33 -7.95
CA THR A 19 24.06 15.02 -7.59
C THR A 19 22.80 14.14 -7.70
N LEU A 20 22.96 12.82 -7.66
CA LEU A 20 21.85 11.88 -7.63
C LEU A 20 21.46 11.66 -6.17
N THR A 21 20.25 12.08 -5.81
CA THR A 21 19.68 11.91 -4.48
C THR A 21 18.23 11.44 -4.60
N ASN A 22 17.70 10.82 -3.54
CA ASN A 22 16.28 10.54 -3.45
C ASN A 22 15.47 11.86 -3.49
N GLU A 23 14.26 11.80 -4.05
CA GLU A 23 13.37 12.97 -4.14
C GLU A 23 12.96 13.46 -2.75
N LEU A 24 12.72 12.50 -1.85
CA LEU A 24 12.56 12.76 -0.43
C LEU A 24 13.88 12.40 0.28
N GLY A 25 14.23 13.12 1.34
CA GLY A 25 15.38 12.75 2.16
C GLY A 25 15.22 11.36 2.76
N GLY A 26 16.32 10.60 2.91
CA GLY A 26 16.32 9.23 3.40
C GLY A 26 16.89 8.23 2.40
N ASP A 27 16.72 6.93 2.67
CA ASP A 27 17.15 5.81 1.83
C ASP A 27 15.99 5.03 1.19
N CYS A 28 14.80 5.65 1.09
CA CYS A 28 13.67 5.14 0.30
C CYS A 28 13.42 5.93 -0.98
N LEU A 29 12.98 5.22 -2.03
CA LEU A 29 12.31 5.86 -3.17
C LEU A 29 10.88 6.29 -2.81
N LEU A 30 10.39 7.35 -3.45
CA LEU A 30 9.00 7.77 -3.34
C LEU A 30 8.03 6.62 -3.66
N GLY A 31 6.99 6.47 -2.83
CA GLY A 31 5.92 5.48 -3.06
C GLY A 31 6.28 4.04 -2.70
N GLN A 32 7.37 3.83 -1.96
CA GLN A 32 7.79 2.53 -1.42
C GLN A 32 7.10 2.21 -0.08
N LEU A 33 7.04 0.93 0.27
CA LEU A 33 6.60 0.50 1.59
C LEU A 33 7.75 0.71 2.58
N ILE A 34 7.49 1.45 3.66
CA ILE A 34 8.46 1.76 4.72
C ILE A 34 8.24 0.88 5.95
N GLU A 35 9.25 0.77 6.83
CA GLU A 35 9.24 -0.11 8.02
C GLU A 35 7.96 0.01 8.88
N PRO A 36 7.44 1.21 9.20
CA PRO A 36 6.15 1.32 9.91
C PRO A 36 4.99 0.64 9.17
N GLY A 37 4.99 0.68 7.84
CA GLY A 37 4.02 -0.01 6.99
C GLY A 37 4.14 -1.54 7.09
N PHE A 38 5.36 -2.09 7.14
CA PHE A 38 5.58 -3.52 7.41
C PHE A 38 4.97 -3.90 8.76
N GLY A 39 5.24 -3.12 9.80
CA GLY A 39 4.69 -3.36 11.14
C GLY A 39 3.17 -3.33 11.18
N GLN A 40 2.54 -2.40 10.44
CA GLN A 40 1.09 -2.33 10.31
C GLN A 40 0.52 -3.59 9.65
N LEU A 41 1.13 -4.07 8.57
CA LEU A 41 0.63 -5.23 7.83
C LEU A 41 0.83 -6.54 8.57
N LYS A 42 1.95 -6.67 9.29
CA LYS A 42 2.18 -7.74 10.24
C LYS A 42 1.08 -7.80 11.31
N SER A 43 0.78 -6.65 11.92
CA SER A 43 -0.29 -6.56 12.91
C SER A 43 -1.66 -6.91 12.30
N ASN A 44 -1.94 -6.46 11.07
CA ASN A 44 -3.17 -6.80 10.37
C ASN A 44 -3.27 -8.30 10.07
N GLY A 45 -2.20 -8.95 9.59
CA GLY A 45 -2.15 -10.39 9.36
C GLY A 45 -2.49 -11.18 10.63
N GLN A 46 -1.90 -10.79 11.77
CA GLN A 46 -2.17 -11.40 13.08
C GLN A 46 -3.62 -11.19 13.54
N HIS A 47 -4.18 -10.00 13.33
CA HIS A 47 -5.58 -9.72 13.67
C HIS A 47 -6.55 -10.56 12.82
N ILE A 48 -6.29 -10.68 11.52
CA ILE A 48 -7.09 -11.49 10.60
C ILE A 48 -6.98 -12.97 10.99
N ARG A 49 -5.77 -13.47 11.28
CA ARG A 49 -5.54 -14.84 11.77
C ARG A 49 -6.36 -15.13 13.02
N LYS A 50 -6.30 -14.24 14.00
CA LYS A 50 -7.06 -14.38 15.24
C LYS A 50 -8.57 -14.38 15.02
N ALA A 51 -9.07 -13.62 14.05
CA ALA A 51 -10.49 -13.55 13.76
C ALA A 51 -11.00 -14.81 13.02
N TYR A 52 -10.22 -15.31 12.07
CA TYR A 52 -10.72 -16.26 11.07
C TYR A 52 -10.05 -17.64 11.07
N ILE A 53 -9.01 -17.83 11.89
CA ILE A 53 -8.30 -19.12 12.03
C ILE A 53 -8.31 -19.55 13.50
N ASP A 54 -7.74 -18.73 14.38
CA ASP A 54 -7.57 -19.07 15.80
C ASP A 54 -8.78 -18.67 16.67
N GLY A 55 -9.80 -18.06 16.04
CA GLY A 55 -10.98 -17.52 16.68
C GLY A 55 -12.04 -18.56 17.04
N PRO A 56 -13.21 -18.12 17.56
CA PRO A 56 -14.33 -19.02 17.82
C PRO A 56 -14.79 -19.74 16.54
N ALA A 57 -15.19 -21.01 16.64
CA ALA A 57 -15.58 -21.85 15.50
C ALA A 57 -16.67 -21.23 14.59
N VAL A 58 -17.53 -20.36 15.12
CA VAL A 58 -18.57 -19.64 14.33
C VAL A 58 -17.99 -18.60 13.37
N MET A 59 -16.79 -18.10 13.64
CA MET A 59 -16.09 -17.09 12.83
C MET A 59 -14.90 -17.69 12.06
N GLN A 60 -14.61 -18.97 12.26
CA GLN A 60 -13.48 -19.64 11.64
C GLN A 60 -13.77 -19.88 10.15
N LEU A 61 -12.99 -19.23 9.28
CA LEU A 61 -13.03 -19.42 7.83
C LEU A 61 -12.02 -20.48 7.38
N PHE A 62 -10.90 -20.62 8.10
CA PHE A 62 -9.86 -21.60 7.80
C PHE A 62 -9.70 -22.58 8.95
N GLU A 63 -9.71 -23.87 8.65
CA GLU A 63 -9.55 -24.94 9.64
C GLU A 63 -8.13 -24.97 10.26
N THR A 64 -7.15 -24.39 9.57
CA THR A 64 -5.75 -24.41 9.97
C THR A 64 -5.01 -23.19 9.43
N ALA A 65 -3.95 -22.77 10.13
CA ALA A 65 -3.03 -21.76 9.64
C ALA A 65 -1.97 -22.33 8.69
N ASN A 66 -1.76 -23.64 8.66
CA ASN A 66 -0.76 -24.26 7.80
C ASN A 66 -1.17 -24.12 6.33
N TYR A 67 -0.46 -23.29 5.59
CA TYR A 67 -0.81 -22.98 4.20
C TYR A 67 -0.80 -24.21 3.28
N ASN A 68 0.00 -25.24 3.57
CA ASN A 68 0.00 -26.49 2.78
C ASN A 68 -1.31 -27.26 2.85
N ASN A 69 -2.12 -26.98 3.88
CA ASN A 69 -3.41 -27.61 4.09
C ASN A 69 -4.57 -26.69 3.64
N ILE A 70 -4.24 -25.50 3.12
CA ILE A 70 -5.23 -24.62 2.51
C ILE A 70 -5.41 -25.03 1.05
N HIS A 71 -6.68 -25.24 0.69
CA HIS A 71 -7.09 -25.53 -0.67
C HIS A 71 -6.88 -24.28 -1.54
N GLU A 72 -6.08 -24.37 -2.61
CA GLU A 72 -5.82 -23.22 -3.48
C GLU A 72 -7.13 -22.73 -4.15
N GLU A 73 -8.06 -23.64 -4.42
CA GLU A 73 -9.39 -23.32 -4.94
C GLU A 73 -10.30 -22.55 -3.96
N SER A 74 -9.98 -22.54 -2.65
CA SER A 74 -10.75 -21.79 -1.65
C SER A 74 -10.17 -20.40 -1.38
N THR A 75 -9.05 -20.05 -2.00
CA THR A 75 -8.37 -18.76 -1.80
C THR A 75 -8.07 -18.07 -3.13
N TYR A 76 -8.14 -16.75 -3.14
CA TYR A 76 -7.76 -15.94 -4.30
C TYR A 76 -7.09 -14.67 -3.79
N PHE A 77 -5.78 -14.56 -4.00
CA PHE A 77 -5.01 -13.39 -3.59
C PHE A 77 -4.78 -12.50 -4.80
N ARG A 78 -5.16 -11.23 -4.70
CA ARG A 78 -4.96 -10.23 -5.74
C ARG A 78 -4.42 -8.95 -5.15
N SER A 79 -3.51 -8.31 -5.86
CA SER A 79 -2.97 -6.99 -5.53
C SER A 79 -2.85 -6.14 -6.78
N ASP A 80 -2.67 -4.83 -6.62
CA ASP A 80 -2.15 -3.98 -7.69
C ASP A 80 -0.73 -4.42 -8.06
N ASP A 81 -0.34 -4.21 -9.31
CA ASP A 81 1.03 -4.44 -9.80
C ASP A 81 1.97 -3.29 -9.40
N GLU A 82 2.04 -3.00 -8.11
CA GLU A 82 2.89 -2.00 -7.50
C GLU A 82 3.71 -2.68 -6.41
N GLU A 83 5.01 -2.40 -6.36
CA GLU A 83 5.90 -3.07 -5.41
C GLU A 83 5.41 -2.98 -3.95
N ARG A 84 4.99 -1.78 -3.51
CA ARG A 84 4.47 -1.59 -2.15
C ARG A 84 3.28 -2.51 -1.86
N THR A 85 2.41 -2.79 -2.84
CA THR A 85 1.21 -3.61 -2.65
C THR A 85 1.51 -5.10 -2.78
N LEU A 86 2.52 -5.48 -3.57
CA LEU A 86 3.03 -6.86 -3.63
C LEU A 86 3.70 -7.26 -2.32
N MET A 87 4.63 -6.43 -1.84
CA MET A 87 5.30 -6.64 -0.55
C MET A 87 4.28 -6.63 0.60
N SER A 88 3.29 -5.73 0.51
CA SER A 88 2.21 -5.68 1.50
C SER A 88 1.47 -7.01 1.62
N ALA A 89 1.14 -7.62 0.48
CA ALA A 89 0.47 -8.92 0.44
C ALA A 89 1.37 -10.02 1.01
N GLU A 90 2.65 -10.05 0.65
CA GLU A 90 3.60 -11.02 1.17
C GLU A 90 3.67 -11.00 2.70
N ILE A 91 3.85 -9.82 3.30
CA ILE A 91 3.94 -9.65 4.76
C ILE A 91 2.63 -10.09 5.42
N LEU A 92 1.50 -9.58 4.93
CA LEU A 92 0.19 -9.89 5.51
C LEU A 92 -0.09 -11.40 5.47
N LEU A 93 0.22 -12.07 4.35
CA LEU A 93 0.00 -13.51 4.20
C LEU A 93 0.98 -14.33 5.06
N SER A 94 2.22 -13.86 5.21
CA SER A 94 3.23 -14.51 6.06
C SER A 94 2.89 -14.49 7.55
N ASP A 95 2.16 -13.47 8.02
CA ASP A 95 1.66 -13.39 9.40
C ASP A 95 0.25 -13.98 9.57
N LEU A 96 -0.52 -14.09 8.47
CA LEU A 96 -1.83 -14.75 8.47
C LEU A 96 -1.70 -16.28 8.52
N PHE A 97 -0.82 -16.86 7.71
CA PHE A 97 -0.62 -18.30 7.58
C PHE A 97 0.79 -18.73 7.99
N ASP A 98 0.92 -19.99 8.43
CA ASP A 98 2.21 -20.64 8.65
C ASP A 98 2.78 -21.06 7.29
N MET A 99 3.52 -20.15 6.65
CA MET A 99 4.10 -20.31 5.32
C MET A 99 5.37 -21.19 5.34
N PRO A 100 5.41 -22.32 4.60
CA PRO A 100 6.64 -23.09 4.40
C PRO A 100 7.63 -22.32 3.53
N ALA A 101 8.93 -22.48 3.81
CA ALA A 101 10.00 -21.76 3.10
C ALA A 101 10.10 -22.10 1.60
N ASP A 102 9.55 -23.23 1.15
CA ASP A 102 9.56 -23.69 -0.24
C ASP A 102 8.22 -23.54 -0.96
N LYS A 103 7.22 -22.95 -0.30
CA LYS A 103 5.88 -22.81 -0.87
C LYS A 103 5.78 -21.51 -1.66
N THR A 104 5.36 -21.62 -2.91
CA THR A 104 4.98 -20.48 -3.74
C THR A 104 3.49 -20.22 -3.61
N VAL A 105 3.11 -18.95 -3.39
CA VAL A 105 1.73 -18.48 -3.41
C VAL A 105 1.49 -17.72 -4.71
N SER A 106 0.38 -18.01 -5.38
CA SER A 106 -0.02 -17.24 -6.55
C SER A 106 -0.66 -15.93 -6.09
N LEU A 107 0.01 -14.81 -6.36
CA LEU A 107 -0.56 -13.48 -6.22
C LEU A 107 -0.92 -12.95 -7.61
N HIS A 108 -2.20 -12.73 -7.84
CA HIS A 108 -2.71 -12.27 -9.11
C HIS A 108 -2.63 -10.75 -9.22
N THR A 109 -2.15 -10.25 -10.35
CA THR A 109 -2.08 -8.82 -10.67
C THR A 109 -2.67 -8.58 -12.06
N ALA A 110 -2.81 -7.31 -12.44
CA ALA A 110 -3.10 -6.92 -13.81
C ALA A 110 -2.19 -5.76 -14.23
N ASP A 111 -2.00 -5.59 -15.55
CA ASP A 111 -1.30 -4.43 -16.09
C ASP A 111 -1.96 -3.15 -15.56
N LYS A 112 -1.19 -2.29 -14.89
CA LYS A 112 -1.69 -1.08 -14.21
C LYS A 112 -2.73 -0.29 -15.02
N PRO A 113 -2.53 0.05 -16.32
CA PRO A 113 -3.52 0.84 -17.08
C PRO A 113 -4.89 0.17 -17.28
N ARG A 114 -4.98 -1.13 -17.03
CA ARG A 114 -6.17 -1.96 -17.20
C ARG A 114 -6.64 -2.57 -15.87
N ASP A 115 -5.96 -2.29 -14.77
CA ASP A 115 -6.39 -2.77 -13.47
C ASP A 115 -7.69 -2.08 -13.07
N ILE A 116 -8.59 -2.84 -12.44
CA ILE A 116 -9.89 -2.38 -11.96
C ILE A 116 -9.86 -1.96 -10.49
N LEU A 117 -8.75 -2.24 -9.80
CA LEU A 117 -8.59 -1.95 -8.38
C LEU A 117 -8.43 -0.44 -8.10
N SER A 118 -7.98 0.34 -9.09
CA SER A 118 -7.90 1.80 -8.99
C SER A 118 -8.92 2.52 -9.91
N PRO A 119 -9.64 3.54 -9.41
CA PRO A 119 -10.49 4.38 -10.27
C PRO A 119 -9.73 5.10 -11.38
N GLU A 120 -8.47 5.49 -11.13
CA GLU A 120 -7.66 6.25 -12.08
C GLU A 120 -7.34 5.42 -13.33
N THR A 121 -7.07 4.13 -13.14
CA THR A 121 -6.78 3.20 -14.24
C THR A 121 -8.05 2.85 -15.00
N LEU A 122 -9.20 2.83 -14.31
CA LEU A 122 -10.52 2.66 -14.92
C LEU A 122 -10.91 3.80 -15.84
N GLU A 123 -10.38 5.02 -15.69
CA GLU A 123 -10.69 6.12 -16.61
C GLU A 123 -10.22 5.86 -18.05
N ASN A 124 -9.11 5.14 -18.22
CA ASN A 124 -8.62 4.73 -19.53
C ASN A 124 -9.58 3.74 -20.23
N THR A 125 -10.35 2.99 -19.45
CA THR A 125 -11.23 1.93 -19.94
C THR A 125 -12.71 2.34 -19.93
N CYS A 126 -13.11 3.23 -19.02
CA CYS A 126 -14.48 3.64 -18.74
C CYS A 126 -14.65 5.16 -18.93
N GLN A 127 -14.95 5.57 -20.16
CA GLN A 127 -15.17 6.99 -20.50
C GLN A 127 -16.32 7.64 -19.72
N ARG A 128 -17.32 6.85 -19.26
CA ARG A 128 -18.40 7.39 -18.43
C ARG A 128 -17.89 7.85 -17.07
N LEU A 129 -16.86 7.19 -16.51
CA LEU A 129 -16.26 7.60 -15.24
C LEU A 129 -15.63 9.00 -15.35
N VAL A 130 -14.95 9.28 -16.46
CA VAL A 130 -14.37 10.60 -16.73
C VAL A 130 -15.46 11.68 -16.79
N GLN A 131 -16.57 11.41 -17.47
CA GLN A 131 -17.71 12.34 -17.54
C GLN A 131 -18.33 12.59 -16.16
N LEU A 132 -18.52 11.54 -15.37
CA LEU A 132 -19.06 11.65 -14.01
C LEU A 132 -18.16 12.46 -13.08
N ARG A 133 -16.82 12.31 -13.19
CA ARG A 133 -15.89 13.16 -12.44
C ARG A 133 -16.06 14.64 -12.82
N VAL A 134 -16.11 14.95 -14.12
CA VAL A 134 -16.31 16.33 -14.59
C VAL A 134 -17.66 16.88 -14.13
N GLU A 135 -18.74 16.09 -14.25
CA GLU A 135 -20.08 16.44 -13.76
C GLU A 135 -20.05 16.72 -12.24
N ALA A 136 -19.35 15.90 -11.46
CA ALA A 136 -19.20 16.08 -10.02
C ALA A 136 -18.40 17.33 -9.67
N GLU A 137 -17.27 17.58 -10.33
CA GLU A 137 -16.42 18.76 -10.11
C GLU A 137 -17.11 20.07 -10.51
N LEU A 138 -18.07 20.03 -11.45
CA LEU A 138 -18.90 21.16 -11.86
C LEU A 138 -20.20 21.30 -11.04
N SER A 139 -20.49 20.35 -10.16
CA SER A 139 -21.70 20.41 -9.32
C SER A 139 -21.62 21.56 -8.31
N SER A 140 -22.77 22.14 -7.97
CA SER A 140 -22.84 23.19 -6.95
C SER A 140 -22.34 22.69 -5.60
N GLU A 141 -22.64 21.44 -5.23
CA GLU A 141 -22.18 20.84 -3.97
C GLU A 141 -20.65 20.80 -3.87
N TYR A 142 -19.97 20.35 -4.93
CA TYR A 142 -18.50 20.32 -4.96
C TYR A 142 -17.91 21.74 -4.94
N ILE A 143 -18.47 22.66 -5.72
CA ILE A 143 -18.01 24.06 -5.78
C ILE A 143 -18.21 24.76 -4.44
N ASP A 144 -19.37 24.61 -3.81
CA ASP A 144 -19.70 25.19 -2.51
C ASP A 144 -18.78 24.62 -1.42
N GLY A 145 -18.53 23.30 -1.44
CA GLY A 145 -17.59 22.65 -0.54
C GLY A 145 -16.16 23.15 -0.71
N LYS A 146 -15.67 23.19 -1.96
CA LYS A 146 -14.31 23.63 -2.31
C LYS A 146 -14.08 25.13 -2.02
N THR A 147 -15.11 25.95 -2.13
CA THR A 147 -15.03 27.40 -1.89
C THR A 147 -15.48 27.81 -0.49
N SER A 148 -15.89 26.86 0.35
CA SER A 148 -16.21 27.09 1.76
C SER A 148 -15.01 27.65 2.52
N ASP A 149 -15.30 28.38 3.60
CA ASP A 149 -14.25 28.99 4.43
C ASP A 149 -13.35 27.92 5.06
N ASN A 150 -13.93 26.79 5.51
CA ASN A 150 -13.17 25.65 6.05
C ASN A 150 -12.20 25.06 5.03
N ALA A 151 -12.62 24.91 3.77
CA ALA A 151 -11.76 24.36 2.72
C ALA A 151 -10.60 25.32 2.39
N LYS A 152 -10.89 26.63 2.32
CA LYS A 152 -9.86 27.66 2.10
C LYS A 152 -8.86 27.71 3.25
N GLU A 153 -9.32 27.65 4.49
CA GLU A 153 -8.46 27.63 5.68
C GLU A 153 -7.53 26.41 5.65
N LEU A 154 -8.06 25.21 5.36
CA LEU A 154 -7.25 24.00 5.24
C LEU A 154 -6.21 24.11 4.11
N ILE A 155 -6.60 24.60 2.94
CA ILE A 155 -5.68 24.78 1.80
C ILE A 155 -4.57 25.77 2.18
N GLN A 156 -4.92 26.89 2.79
CA GLN A 156 -3.94 27.88 3.25
C GLN A 156 -2.98 27.27 4.28
N MET A 157 -3.48 26.51 5.25
CA MET A 157 -2.63 25.81 6.22
C MET A 157 -1.67 24.83 5.53
N MET A 158 -2.14 24.08 4.52
CA MET A 158 -1.30 23.14 3.77
C MET A 158 -0.21 23.85 2.96
N GLU A 159 -0.52 24.99 2.33
CA GLU A 159 0.44 25.81 1.61
C GLU A 159 1.50 26.41 2.56
N GLU A 160 1.06 26.94 3.70
CA GLU A 160 1.95 27.46 4.75
C GLU A 160 2.88 26.36 5.29
N MET A 161 2.36 25.17 5.59
CA MET A 161 3.17 24.03 6.03
C MET A 161 4.18 23.57 4.97
N SER A 162 3.78 23.55 3.70
CA SER A 162 4.64 23.14 2.59
C SER A 162 5.79 24.14 2.34
N SER A 163 5.57 25.42 2.67
CA SER A 163 6.57 26.48 2.57
C SER A 163 7.52 26.58 3.78
N SER A 164 7.25 25.81 4.84
CA SER A 164 7.97 25.92 6.11
C SER A 164 9.16 24.93 6.20
N PRO A 165 10.37 25.39 6.60
CA PRO A 165 11.58 24.56 6.71
C PRO A 165 11.51 23.27 7.58
N PRO A 166 10.69 23.16 8.66
CA PRO A 166 10.68 21.96 9.51
C PRO A 166 10.06 20.73 8.84
N MET A 167 9.23 20.90 7.81
CA MET A 167 8.67 19.78 7.03
C MET A 167 9.75 19.04 6.25
N HIS A 168 10.75 19.77 5.72
CA HIS A 168 11.93 19.16 5.14
C HIS A 168 12.62 18.24 6.16
N GLN A 169 12.83 18.66 7.40
CA GLN A 169 13.50 17.82 8.42
C GLN A 169 12.67 16.62 8.89
N LEU A 170 11.34 16.73 8.99
CA LEU A 170 10.47 15.61 9.41
C LEU A 170 10.45 14.49 8.37
N LEU A 171 10.47 14.83 7.08
CA LEU A 171 10.54 13.83 6.00
C LEU A 171 11.85 13.04 6.02
N TYR A 172 12.98 13.66 6.38
CA TYR A 172 14.28 12.98 6.37
C TYR A 172 14.45 11.83 7.37
N TYR A 173 13.68 11.81 8.47
CA TYR A 173 13.82 10.77 9.52
C TYR A 173 12.72 9.70 9.49
N SER A 174 11.69 9.85 8.67
CA SER A 174 10.56 8.91 8.60
C SER A 174 10.51 8.09 7.32
N LEU A 175 11.51 8.26 6.43
CA LEU A 175 11.54 7.70 5.09
C LEU A 175 12.71 6.74 4.90
N ASP A 176 13.08 6.08 5.99
CA ASP A 176 14.08 5.01 5.94
C ASP A 176 13.38 3.67 5.60
N CYS A 177 14.00 2.92 4.69
CA CYS A 177 13.60 1.61 4.22
C CYS A 177 14.40 0.57 5.02
N GLN A 178 13.82 0.05 6.11
CA GLN A 178 14.38 -1.08 6.87
C GLN A 178 13.53 -2.33 6.65
#